data_AF-A0AAE1H9C0-F1
#
_entry.id   AF-A0AAE1H9C0-F1
#
_cell.length_a   1.000
_cell.length_b   1.000
_cell.length_c   1.000
_cell.angle_alpha   90.00
_cell.angle_beta   90.00
_cell.angle_gamma   90.00
#
_symmetry.space_group_name_H-M   'P 1'
#
loop_
_entity.id
_entity.type
_entity.pdbx_description
1 polymer ?
#
loop_
_entity_poly.entity_id
_entity_poly.type
_entity_poly.pdbx_seq_one_letter_code
_entity_poly.pdbx_strand_id
1 'polypeptide(L)'
;MASSKDLAHAMRTALEENGDLIGLQAQLEEEMLEAFVQLQTGSNEHASDYCFTNKTVKPAMPPEIILANNLIRQYLEEVGLKKTSSVLCIESGLPQNPVPDTVLKTTFPMLHSTGKKPLLCSMVHDIILNKDK
;
A
#
# COMPACT_ATOMS: atom_id res chain seq x y z
N MET A 1 1.39 43.34 18.35
CA MET A 1 0.88 42.99 17.00
C MET A 1 0.77 41.49 16.96
N ALA A 2 -0.44 40.94 16.77
CA ALA A 2 -0.64 39.49 16.75
C ALA A 2 0.19 38.89 15.61
N SER A 3 1.06 37.95 15.94
CA SER A 3 1.96 37.32 14.97
C SER A 3 1.18 36.29 14.15
N SER A 4 1.62 36.01 12.92
CA SER A 4 1.06 34.93 12.08
C SER A 4 1.03 33.58 12.82
N LYS A 5 1.94 33.37 13.77
CA LYS A 5 1.95 32.20 14.66
C LYS A 5 0.77 32.17 15.64
N ASP A 6 0.36 33.33 16.16
CA ASP A 6 -0.77 33.43 17.09
C ASP A 6 -2.10 33.18 16.36
N LEU A 7 -2.20 33.63 15.10
CA LEU A 7 -3.35 33.33 14.24
C LEU A 7 -3.45 31.83 13.92
N ALA A 8 -2.33 31.20 13.54
CA ALA A 8 -2.30 29.77 13.23
C ALA A 8 -2.63 28.92 14.48
N HIS A 9 -2.18 29.34 15.66
CA HIS A 9 -2.52 28.69 16.91
C HIS A 9 -4.01 28.85 17.23
N ALA A 10 -4.58 30.06 17.11
CA ALA A 10 -5.99 30.31 17.36
C ALA A 10 -6.90 29.50 16.41
N MET A 11 -6.52 29.40 15.13
CA MET A 11 -7.24 28.55 14.16
C MET A 11 -7.17 27.06 14.52
N ARG A 12 -6.01 26.57 14.94
CA ARG A 12 -5.86 25.17 15.39
C ARG A 12 -6.76 24.89 16.60
N THR A 13 -6.70 25.73 17.62
CA THR A 13 -7.51 25.54 18.85
C THR A 13 -9.01 25.59 18.55
N ALA A 14 -9.45 26.50 17.66
CA ALA A 14 -10.85 26.58 17.24
C ALA A 14 -11.30 25.33 16.44
N LEU A 15 -10.43 24.76 15.61
CA LEU A 15 -10.74 23.53 14.85
C LEU A 15 -10.71 22.27 15.71
N GLU A 16 -9.87 22.24 16.75
CA GLU A 16 -9.85 21.17 17.76
C GLU A 16 -11.11 21.19 18.64
N GLU A 17 -11.55 22.39 19.05
CA GLU A 17 -12.73 22.58 19.92
C GLU A 17 -14.04 22.24 19.20
N ASN A 18 -14.11 22.46 17.88
CA ASN A 18 -15.26 22.07 17.06
C ASN A 18 -15.24 20.60 16.61
N GLY A 19 -14.17 19.85 16.88
CA GLY A 19 -14.02 18.44 16.46
C GLY A 19 -13.73 18.22 14.97
N ASP A 20 -13.63 19.30 14.19
CA ASP A 20 -13.45 19.28 12.74
C ASP A 20 -12.01 18.98 12.30
N LEU A 21 -11.04 19.14 13.21
CA LEU A 21 -9.62 18.93 12.89
C LEU A 21 -9.32 17.49 12.47
N ILE A 22 -9.97 16.50 13.09
CA ILE A 22 -9.79 15.08 12.76
C ILE A 22 -10.34 14.78 11.37
N GLY A 23 -11.49 15.37 11.02
CA GLY A 23 -12.09 15.24 9.70
C GLY A 23 -11.22 15.86 8.61
N LEU A 24 -10.73 17.09 8.84
CA LEU A 24 -9.80 17.76 7.94
C LEU A 24 -8.49 17.01 7.77
N GLN A 25 -7.94 16.43 8.85
CA GLN A 25 -6.73 15.62 8.77
C GLN A 25 -6.96 14.36 7.93
N ALA A 26 -8.06 13.64 8.17
CA ALA A 26 -8.42 12.46 7.39
C ALA A 26 -8.63 12.79 5.91
N GLN A 27 -9.29 13.91 5.62
CA GLN A 27 -9.50 14.40 4.25
C GLN A 27 -8.18 14.78 3.59
N LEU A 28 -7.26 15.41 4.32
CA LEU A 28 -5.94 15.76 3.78
C LEU A 28 -5.09 14.50 3.52
N GLU A 29 -5.14 13.51 4.41
CA GLU A 29 -4.49 12.22 4.20
C GLU A 29 -5.07 11.46 2.99
N GLU A 30 -6.39 11.55 2.77
CA GLU A 30 -7.10 10.98 1.61
C GLU A 30 -6.69 11.66 0.30
N GLU A 31 -6.75 13.00 0.24
CA GLU A 31 -6.35 13.81 -0.93
C GLU A 31 -4.87 13.60 -1.27
N MET A 32 -4.01 13.52 -0.25
CA MET A 32 -2.59 13.25 -0.46
C MET A 32 -2.38 11.86 -1.06
N LEU A 33 -3.07 10.84 -0.54
CA LEU A 33 -3.02 9.48 -1.07
C LEU A 33 -3.51 9.45 -2.53
N GLU A 34 -4.62 10.15 -2.83
CA GLU A 34 -5.16 10.22 -4.18
C GLU A 34 -4.19 10.91 -5.16
N ALA A 35 -3.59 12.03 -4.76
CA ALA A 35 -2.56 12.72 -5.54
C ALA A 35 -1.34 11.82 -5.80
N PHE A 36 -0.88 11.05 -4.81
CA PHE A 36 0.20 10.09 -5.00
C PHE A 36 -0.16 8.99 -6.00
N VAL A 37 -1.40 8.48 -5.95
CA VAL A 37 -1.88 7.47 -6.88
C VAL A 37 -1.97 8.01 -8.30
N GLN A 38 -2.48 9.23 -8.50
CA GLN A 38 -2.56 9.89 -9.81
C GLN A 38 -1.16 10.12 -10.42
N LEU A 39 -0.19 10.56 -9.60
CA LEU A 39 1.20 10.73 -10.05
C LEU A 39 1.89 9.40 -10.42
N GLN A 40 1.49 8.29 -9.78
CA GLN A 40 2.01 6.96 -10.10
C GLN A 40 1.33 6.29 -11.30
N THR A 41 0.05 6.61 -11.58
CA THR A 41 -0.72 5.96 -12.65
C THR A 41 -0.48 6.52 -14.04
N GLY A 42 0.23 7.64 -14.18
CA GLY A 42 0.80 8.10 -15.45
C GLY A 42 -0.16 8.01 -16.65
N SER A 43 -1.16 8.91 -16.70
CA SER A 43 -1.78 9.22 -18.00
C SER A 43 -0.67 9.73 -18.93
N ASN A 44 -0.46 9.01 -20.02
CA ASN A 44 0.71 9.08 -20.88
C ASN A 44 0.60 10.22 -21.92
N GLU A 45 0.08 11.38 -21.51
CA GLU A 45 -0.30 12.44 -22.46
C GLU A 45 -0.15 13.83 -21.84
N HIS A 46 1.08 14.19 -21.48
CA HIS A 46 1.70 15.50 -21.75
C HIS A 46 3.03 15.56 -20.98
N ALA A 47 4.11 15.20 -21.66
CA ALA A 47 5.44 15.61 -21.24
C ALA A 47 5.54 17.13 -21.45
N SER A 48 5.38 17.90 -20.37
CA SER A 48 5.87 19.27 -20.32
C SER A 48 7.24 19.27 -19.63
N ASP A 49 8.20 19.92 -20.28
CA ASP A 49 9.64 19.95 -19.96
C ASP A 49 10.02 20.67 -18.64
N TYR A 50 9.06 20.80 -17.71
CA TYR A 50 9.29 21.35 -16.37
C TYR A 50 8.60 20.50 -15.30
N CYS A 51 8.76 19.19 -15.37
CA CYS A 51 8.49 18.33 -14.22
C CYS A 51 9.83 17.98 -13.59
N PHE A 52 10.03 18.39 -12.34
CA PHE A 52 11.11 17.89 -11.49
C PHE A 52 10.83 16.40 -11.22
N THR A 53 11.11 15.56 -12.22
CA THR A 53 10.94 14.12 -12.13
C THR A 53 12.07 13.56 -11.28
N ASN A 54 11.91 13.67 -9.96
CA ASN A 54 12.32 12.56 -9.10
C ASN A 54 11.32 11.41 -9.32
N LYS A 55 11.20 10.95 -10.58
CA LYS A 55 10.78 9.59 -10.85
C LYS A 55 11.93 8.77 -10.30
N THR A 56 11.83 8.38 -9.04
CA THR A 56 12.54 7.20 -8.56
C THR A 56 11.99 6.06 -9.41
N VAL A 57 12.59 5.88 -10.59
CA VAL A 57 12.38 4.71 -11.43
C VAL A 57 12.85 3.56 -10.56
N LYS A 58 11.92 2.98 -9.80
CA LYS A 58 12.23 1.82 -8.99
C LYS A 58 12.83 0.80 -9.94
N PRO A 59 14.01 0.24 -9.60
CA PRO A 59 14.63 -0.77 -10.43
C PRO A 59 13.61 -1.89 -10.69
N ALA A 60 13.67 -2.47 -11.89
CA ALA A 60 12.78 -3.56 -12.26
C ALA A 60 12.84 -4.66 -11.18
N MET A 61 11.69 -4.97 -10.57
CA MET A 61 11.64 -5.97 -9.51
C MET A 61 11.88 -7.35 -10.11
N PRO A 62 12.83 -8.14 -9.55
CA PRO A 62 12.97 -9.55 -9.88
C PRO A 62 11.64 -10.30 -9.69
N PRO A 63 11.36 -11.34 -10.50
CA PRO A 63 10.14 -12.14 -10.39
C PRO A 63 9.88 -12.69 -8.98
N GLU A 64 10.95 -13.05 -8.26
CA GLU A 64 10.90 -13.56 -6.89
C GLU A 64 10.39 -12.50 -5.90
N ILE A 65 10.81 -11.24 -6.09
CA ILE A 65 10.36 -10.11 -5.26
C ILE A 65 8.90 -9.80 -5.57
N ILE A 66 8.50 -9.83 -6.84
CA ILE A 66 7.10 -9.64 -7.24
C ILE A 66 6.23 -10.72 -6.60
N LEU A 67 6.67 -11.98 -6.64
CA LEU A 67 5.95 -13.10 -6.04
C LEU A 67 5.83 -12.95 -4.52
N ALA A 68 6.94 -12.64 -3.85
CA ALA A 68 6.96 -12.43 -2.40
C ALA A 68 6.02 -11.28 -1.97
N ASN A 69 6.06 -10.15 -2.66
CA ASN A 69 5.20 -9.02 -2.34
C ASN A 69 3.71 -9.35 -2.59
N ASN A 70 3.39 -10.16 -3.60
CA ASN A 70 2.02 -10.64 -3.82
C ASN A 70 1.54 -11.62 -2.73
N LEU A 71 2.40 -12.51 -2.23
CA LEU A 71 2.08 -13.40 -1.11
C LEU A 71 1.82 -12.60 0.18
N ILE A 72 2.63 -11.57 0.45
CA ILE A 72 2.46 -10.67 1.58
C ILE A 72 1.14 -9.89 1.42
N ARG A 73 0.88 -9.35 0.24
CA ARG A 73 -0.36 -8.64 -0.07
C ARG A 73 -1.60 -9.52 0.18
N GLN A 74 -1.60 -10.75 -0.32
CA GLN A 74 -2.68 -11.72 -0.09
C GLN A 74 -2.92 -11.94 1.41
N TYR A 75 -1.84 -12.15 2.18
CA TYR A 75 -1.94 -12.29 3.63
C TYR A 75 -2.56 -11.07 4.30
N LEU A 76 -2.09 -9.85 3.96
CA LEU A 76 -2.62 -8.63 4.54
C LEU A 76 -4.10 -8.43 4.21
N GLU A 77 -4.53 -8.75 2.99
CA GLU A 77 -5.93 -8.66 2.57
C GLU A 77 -6.82 -9.68 3.31
N GLU A 78 -6.38 -10.93 3.43
CA GLU A 78 -7.12 -12.00 4.12
C GLU A 78 -7.22 -11.78 5.64
N VAL A 79 -6.22 -11.14 6.25
CA VAL A 79 -6.23 -10.76 7.68
C VAL A 79 -7.00 -9.45 7.92
N GLY A 80 -7.36 -8.71 6.86
CA GLY A 80 -8.13 -7.46 6.95
C GLY A 80 -7.30 -6.19 7.14
N LEU A 81 -5.98 -6.25 6.94
CA LEU A 81 -5.02 -5.14 7.04
C LEU A 81 -4.98 -4.30 5.75
N LYS A 82 -6.12 -3.74 5.36
CA LYS A 82 -6.30 -3.04 4.07
C LYS A 82 -5.40 -1.82 3.91
N LYS A 83 -5.22 -1.01 4.96
CA LYS A 83 -4.34 0.17 4.93
C LYS A 83 -2.88 -0.22 4.66
N THR A 84 -2.39 -1.26 5.35
CA THR A 84 -1.03 -1.79 5.16
C THR A 84 -0.84 -2.38 3.77
N SER A 85 -1.86 -3.07 3.23
CA SER A 85 -1.83 -3.56 1.85
C SER A 85 -1.70 -2.42 0.83
N SER A 86 -2.42 -1.32 1.04
CA SER A 86 -2.33 -0.12 0.19
C SER A 86 -0.93 0.50 0.21
N VAL A 87 -0.38 0.71 1.42
CA VAL A 87 0.99 1.25 1.60
C VAL A 87 2.02 0.32 0.95
N LEU A 88 1.89 -1.00 1.13
CA LEU A 88 2.77 -1.98 0.48
C LEU A 88 2.77 -1.81 -1.05
N CYS A 89 1.60 -1.61 -1.67
CA CYS A 89 1.53 -1.42 -3.13
C CYS A 89 2.28 -0.16 -3.57
N ILE A 90 2.07 0.96 -2.86
CA ILE A 90 2.71 2.26 -3.14
C ILE A 90 4.23 2.18 -2.95
N GLU A 91 4.68 1.57 -1.85
CA GLU A 91 6.11 1.50 -1.48
C GLU A 91 6.87 0.44 -2.28
N SER A 92 6.25 -0.67 -2.66
CA SER A 92 6.88 -1.68 -3.51
C SER A 92 6.80 -1.35 -5.01
N GLY A 93 5.87 -0.48 -5.42
CA GLY A 93 5.58 -0.28 -6.84
C GLY A 93 4.83 -1.48 -7.46
N LEU A 94 4.17 -2.29 -6.63
CA LEU A 94 3.25 -3.31 -7.12
C LEU A 94 2.03 -2.67 -7.77
N PRO A 95 1.43 -3.31 -8.80
CA PRO A 95 0.15 -2.90 -9.33
C PRO A 95 -0.92 -2.86 -8.23
N GLN A 96 -1.77 -1.84 -8.22
CA GLN A 96 -2.89 -1.78 -7.28
C GLN A 96 -3.94 -2.87 -7.52
N ASN A 97 -3.99 -3.44 -8.72
CA ASN A 97 -4.83 -4.60 -8.98
C ASN A 97 -4.19 -5.87 -8.38
N PRO A 98 -4.89 -6.62 -7.52
CA PRO A 98 -4.36 -7.84 -6.96
C PRO A 98 -4.12 -8.88 -8.07
N VAL A 99 -3.01 -9.61 -7.98
CA VAL A 99 -2.80 -10.78 -8.83
C VAL A 99 -3.91 -11.79 -8.50
N PRO A 100 -4.60 -12.36 -9.51
CA PRO A 100 -5.63 -13.35 -9.26
C PRO A 100 -5.07 -14.49 -8.41
N ASP A 101 -5.82 -14.86 -7.38
CA ASP A 101 -5.46 -15.95 -6.46
C ASP A 101 -5.22 -17.27 -7.22
N THR A 102 -5.83 -17.44 -8.40
CA THR A 102 -5.57 -18.55 -9.32
C THR A 102 -4.12 -18.62 -9.81
N VAL A 103 -3.44 -17.50 -10.02
CA VAL A 103 -2.04 -17.43 -10.50
C VAL A 103 -1.08 -17.80 -9.38
N LEU A 104 -1.34 -17.32 -8.16
CA LEU A 104 -0.58 -17.75 -6.98
C LEU A 104 -0.80 -19.25 -6.73
N LYS A 105 -2.03 -19.73 -6.96
CA LYS A 105 -2.41 -21.14 -6.90
C LYS A 105 -1.70 -22.06 -7.87
N THR A 106 -1.52 -21.62 -9.10
CA THR A 106 -0.78 -22.39 -10.10
C THR A 106 0.72 -22.47 -9.79
N THR A 107 1.25 -21.48 -9.08
CA THR A 107 2.68 -21.43 -8.73
C THR A 107 3.00 -22.39 -7.58
N PHE A 108 2.06 -22.62 -6.67
CA PHE A 108 2.25 -23.43 -5.46
C PHE A 108 1.15 -24.48 -5.23
N PRO A 109 0.86 -25.37 -6.19
CA PRO A 109 -0.31 -26.25 -6.15
C PRO A 109 -0.39 -27.17 -4.91
N MET A 110 0.76 -27.56 -4.35
CA MET A 110 0.84 -28.45 -3.18
C MET A 110 0.53 -27.77 -1.84
N LEU A 111 0.58 -26.43 -1.79
CA LEU A 111 0.45 -25.64 -0.57
C LEU A 111 -0.98 -25.13 -0.35
N HIS A 112 -1.88 -25.41 -1.28
CA HIS A 112 -3.29 -25.09 -1.16
C HIS A 112 -4.02 -26.17 -0.37
N SER A 113 -4.04 -26.01 0.95
CA SER A 113 -5.08 -26.65 1.75
C SER A 113 -6.44 -26.05 1.37
N THR A 114 -7.48 -26.87 1.37
CA THR A 114 -8.86 -26.54 0.96
C THR A 114 -9.58 -25.50 1.84
N GLY A 115 -8.83 -24.68 2.58
CA GLY A 115 -9.33 -23.70 3.55
C GLY A 115 -9.04 -22.24 3.18
N LYS A 116 -9.78 -21.32 3.82
CA LYS A 116 -9.67 -19.85 3.73
C LYS A 116 -8.41 -19.31 4.46
N LYS A 117 -7.27 -19.98 4.33
CA LYS A 117 -6.03 -19.59 5.01
C LYS A 117 -5.08 -18.98 3.99
N PRO A 118 -4.38 -17.88 4.33
CA PRO A 118 -3.45 -17.25 3.41
C PRO A 118 -2.37 -18.24 2.97
N LEU A 119 -2.05 -18.23 1.67
CA LEU A 119 -1.06 -19.14 1.09
C LEU A 119 0.29 -19.05 1.83
N LEU A 120 0.71 -17.84 2.19
CA LEU A 120 1.92 -17.60 2.98
C LEU A 120 1.92 -18.39 4.30
N CYS A 121 0.79 -18.47 4.99
CA CYS A 121 0.68 -19.22 6.24
C CYS A 121 0.70 -20.74 6.02
N SER A 122 0.28 -21.22 4.86
CA SER A 122 0.41 -22.64 4.47
C SER A 122 1.86 -22.99 4.15
N MET A 123 2.60 -22.10 3.48
CA MET A 123 4.05 -22.23 3.23
C MET A 123 4.85 -22.31 4.51
N VAL A 124 4.62 -21.38 5.43
CA VAL A 124 5.31 -21.39 6.72
C VAL A 124 4.99 -22.67 7.49
N HIS A 125 3.74 -23.16 7.44
CA HIS A 125 3.35 -24.38 8.11
C HIS A 125 4.06 -25.62 7.55
N ASP A 126 4.14 -25.75 6.23
CA ASP A 126 4.84 -26.85 5.57
C ASP A 126 6.35 -26.83 5.87
N ILE A 127 6.98 -25.65 5.85
CA ILE A 127 8.40 -25.48 6.22
C ILE A 127 8.62 -25.92 7.67
N ILE A 128 7.75 -25.53 8.60
CA ILE A 128 7.87 -25.92 10.02
C ILE A 128 7.75 -27.44 10.17
N LEU A 129 6.76 -28.06 9.53
CA LEU A 129 6.53 -29.51 9.62
C LEU A 129 7.65 -30.35 8.99
N ASN A 130 8.25 -29.88 7.90
CA ASN A 130 9.33 -30.59 7.21
C ASN A 130 10.70 -30.33 7.84
N LYS A 131 10.82 -29.42 8.81
CA LYS A 131 12.08 -29.12 9.51
C LYS A 131 12.47 -30.19 10.55
N ASP A 132 11.50 -31.01 10.96
CA ASP A 132 11.66 -32.10 11.94
C ASP A 132 11.91 -33.48 11.28
N LYS A 133 12.19 -33.52 9.97
CA LYS A 133 12.59 -34.73 9.21
C LYS A 133 14.01 -34.61 8.68
#